data_AF-A0A3N0XFU1-F1
#
_entry.id   AF-A0A3N0XFU1-F1
#
_cell.length_a   1.000
_cell.length_b   1.000
_cell.length_c   1.000
_cell.angle_alpha   90.00
_cell.angle_beta   90.00
_cell.angle_gamma   90.00
#
_symmetry.space_group_name_H-M   'P 1'
#
loop_
_entity.id
_entity.type
_entity.pdbx_description
1 polymer ?
#
loop_
_entity_poly.entity_id
_entity_poly.type
_entity_poly.pdbx_seq_one_letter_code
_entity_poly.pdbx_strand_id
1 'polypeptide(L)'
;MAILQAYQADVLKEMDEGDGLMLEAVKELRRATDLALRATKHTACSIGCSMAGSVAAERYLWLNLTEICDKEKVFLMDAPISQSESTPRIERSPPVGEVTRFITHRLWFGEPVVAHCPASDPIGILS
;
A
#
# COMPACT_ATOMS: atom_id res chain seq x y z
N MET A 1 -5.22 -21.31 -4.56
CA MET A 1 -5.32 -20.91 -5.98
C MET A 1 -5.02 -22.06 -6.93
N ALA A 2 -3.85 -22.73 -6.82
CA ALA A 2 -3.48 -23.85 -7.70
C ALA A 2 -4.56 -24.94 -7.82
N ILE A 3 -5.20 -25.32 -6.71
CA ILE A 3 -6.27 -26.33 -6.71
C ILE A 3 -7.49 -25.87 -7.52
N LEU A 4 -7.91 -24.60 -7.38
CA LEU A 4 -9.04 -24.06 -8.14
C LEU A 4 -8.71 -23.96 -9.63
N GLN A 5 -7.47 -23.59 -9.97
CA GLN A 5 -7.01 -23.53 -11.35
C GLN A 5 -6.95 -24.91 -12.01
N ALA A 6 -6.45 -25.92 -11.29
CA ALA A 6 -6.45 -27.32 -11.76
C ALA A 6 -7.87 -27.82 -11.99
N TYR A 7 -8.76 -27.60 -11.02
CA TYR A 7 -10.17 -27.97 -11.14
C TYR A 7 -10.89 -27.25 -12.29
N GLN A 8 -10.63 -25.95 -12.49
CA GLN A 8 -11.16 -25.23 -13.66
C GLN A 8 -10.67 -25.83 -14.97
N ALA A 9 -9.40 -26.24 -15.04
CA ALA A 9 -8.84 -26.90 -16.22
C ALA A 9 -9.47 -28.28 -16.47
N ASP A 10 -9.73 -29.06 -15.40
CA ASP A 10 -10.39 -30.36 -15.49
C ASP A 10 -11.82 -30.22 -16.01
N VAL A 11 -12.62 -29.28 -15.46
CA VAL A 11 -13.99 -29.01 -15.94
C VAL A 11 -13.99 -28.55 -17.40
N LEU A 12 -13.04 -27.69 -17.79
CA LEU A 12 -12.91 -27.24 -19.18
C LEU A 12 -12.55 -28.39 -20.13
N LYS A 13 -11.71 -29.32 -19.69
CA LYS A 13 -11.34 -30.51 -20.47
C LYS A 13 -12.55 -31.43 -20.66
N GLU A 14 -13.33 -31.68 -19.61
CA GLU A 14 -14.56 -32.48 -19.71
C GLU A 14 -15.61 -31.86 -20.65
N MET A 15 -15.67 -30.52 -20.70
CA MET A 15 -16.56 -29.80 -21.62
C MET A 15 -16.10 -29.87 -23.09
N ASP A 16 -14.79 -29.97 -23.34
CA ASP A 16 -14.22 -30.11 -24.69
C ASP A 16 -14.40 -31.54 -25.23
N GLU A 17 -14.25 -32.55 -24.36
CA GLU A 17 -14.42 -33.96 -24.69
C GLU A 17 -15.89 -34.41 -24.76
N GLY A 18 -16.81 -33.67 -24.15
CA GLY A 18 -18.25 -33.96 -24.09
C GLY A 18 -19.08 -33.41 -25.26
N ASP A 19 -20.35 -33.81 -25.32
CA ASP A 19 -21.30 -33.41 -26.38
C ASP A 19 -21.91 -32.02 -26.06
N GLY A 20 -21.10 -30.96 -26.22
CA GLY A 20 -21.53 -29.56 -26.17
C GLY A 20 -21.56 -28.89 -24.79
N LEU A 21 -21.92 -27.60 -24.79
CA LEU A 21 -21.91 -26.75 -23.59
C LEU A 21 -22.99 -27.17 -22.58
N MET A 22 -22.60 -28.00 -21.62
CA MET A 22 -23.45 -28.34 -20.49
C MET A 22 -23.63 -27.12 -19.59
N LEU A 23 -24.88 -26.65 -19.44
CA LEU A 23 -25.22 -25.48 -18.61
C LEU A 23 -24.71 -25.62 -17.16
N GLU A 24 -24.69 -26.84 -16.62
CA GLU A 24 -24.17 -27.12 -15.29
C GLU A 24 -22.66 -26.91 -15.18
N ALA A 25 -21.88 -27.37 -16.16
CA ALA A 25 -20.43 -27.15 -16.19
C ALA A 25 -20.07 -25.65 -16.27
N VAL A 26 -20.85 -24.86 -17.03
CA VAL A 26 -20.69 -23.39 -17.06
C VAL A 26 -21.00 -22.75 -15.70
N LYS A 27 -22.02 -23.24 -14.97
CA LYS A 27 -22.33 -22.75 -13.62
C LYS A 27 -21.20 -23.10 -12.63
N GLU A 28 -20.65 -24.30 -12.75
CA GLU A 28 -19.53 -24.79 -11.94
C GLU A 28 -18.26 -23.97 -12.17
N LEU A 29 -17.93 -23.71 -13.43
CA LEU A 29 -16.80 -22.84 -13.81
C LEU A 29 -16.97 -21.41 -13.25
N ARG A 30 -18.18 -20.85 -13.31
CA ARG A 30 -18.47 -19.52 -12.70
C ARG A 30 -18.28 -19.54 -11.18
N ARG A 31 -18.74 -20.58 -10.49
CA ARG A 31 -18.55 -20.73 -9.04
C ARG A 31 -17.07 -20.85 -8.66
N ALA A 32 -16.33 -21.69 -9.38
CA ALA A 32 -14.89 -21.85 -9.19
C ALA A 32 -14.14 -20.52 -9.41
N THR A 33 -14.54 -19.76 -10.42
CA THR A 33 -13.97 -18.44 -10.73
C THR A 33 -14.28 -17.41 -9.65
N ASP A 34 -15.53 -17.31 -9.19
CA ASP A 34 -15.89 -16.40 -8.08
C ASP A 34 -15.08 -16.71 -6.83
N LEU A 35 -14.93 -18.00 -6.50
CA LEU A 35 -14.13 -18.44 -5.37
C LEU A 35 -12.64 -18.07 -5.55
N ALA A 36 -12.09 -18.26 -6.74
CA ALA A 36 -10.71 -17.90 -7.09
C ALA A 36 -10.46 -16.38 -6.98
N LEU A 37 -11.41 -15.57 -7.44
CA LEU A 37 -11.34 -14.11 -7.34
C LEU A 37 -11.43 -13.64 -5.88
N ARG A 38 -12.34 -14.21 -5.08
CA ARG A 38 -12.44 -13.92 -3.63
C ARG A 38 -11.16 -14.29 -2.89
N ALA A 39 -10.60 -15.46 -3.18
CA ALA A 39 -9.33 -15.89 -2.61
C ALA A 39 -8.19 -14.93 -2.97
N THR A 40 -8.08 -14.54 -4.24
CA THR A 40 -7.07 -13.56 -4.69
C THR A 40 -7.26 -12.20 -4.04
N LYS A 41 -8.50 -11.69 -3.92
CA LYS A 41 -8.80 -10.45 -3.20
C LYS A 41 -8.34 -10.53 -1.75
N HIS A 42 -8.61 -11.64 -1.06
CA HIS A 42 -8.19 -11.84 0.32
C HIS A 42 -6.66 -11.91 0.43
N THR A 43 -5.98 -12.60 -0.50
CA THR A 43 -4.51 -12.63 -0.56
C THR A 43 -3.93 -11.24 -0.78
N ALA A 44 -4.45 -10.46 -1.73
CA ALA A 44 -3.99 -9.09 -1.98
C ALA A 44 -4.21 -8.18 -0.75
N CYS A 45 -5.37 -8.31 -0.08
CA CYS A 45 -5.65 -7.60 1.17
C CYS A 45 -4.65 -7.99 2.26
N SER A 46 -4.41 -9.28 2.47
CA SER A 46 -3.45 -9.79 3.46
C SER A 46 -2.03 -9.27 3.21
N ILE A 47 -1.58 -9.28 1.95
CA ILE A 47 -0.29 -8.70 1.55
C ILE A 47 -0.26 -7.20 1.86
N GLY A 48 -1.30 -6.45 1.49
CA GLY A 48 -1.41 -5.02 1.78
C GLY A 48 -1.37 -4.71 3.28
N CYS A 49 -2.08 -5.48 4.10
CA CYS A 49 -2.04 -5.39 5.56
C CYS A 49 -0.65 -5.69 6.12
N SER A 50 0.03 -6.72 5.60
CA SER A 50 1.39 -7.05 6.01
C SER A 50 2.37 -5.92 5.67
N MET A 51 2.28 -5.36 4.46
CA MET A 51 3.12 -4.24 4.05
C MET A 51 2.87 -2.99 4.90
N ALA A 52 1.59 -2.68 5.18
CA ALA A 52 1.24 -1.57 6.07
C ALA A 52 1.82 -1.77 7.47
N GLY A 53 1.76 -2.99 8.01
CA GLY A 53 2.38 -3.35 9.28
C GLY A 53 3.90 -3.17 9.28
N SER A 54 4.59 -3.60 8.21
CA SER A 54 6.04 -3.40 8.07
C SER A 54 6.42 -1.92 8.03
N VAL A 55 5.72 -1.10 7.25
CA VAL A 55 5.96 0.36 7.17
C VAL A 55 5.70 1.04 8.52
N ALA A 56 4.66 0.64 9.25
CA ALA A 56 4.40 1.16 10.59
C ALA A 56 5.52 0.80 11.58
N ALA A 57 6.03 -0.44 11.53
CA ALA A 57 7.15 -0.88 12.35
C ALA A 57 8.45 -0.13 12.02
N GLU A 58 8.75 0.06 10.73
CA GLU A 58 9.89 0.86 10.29
C GLU A 58 9.77 2.31 10.78
N ARG A 59 8.60 2.93 10.62
CA ARG A 59 8.35 4.28 11.12
C ARG A 59 8.57 4.37 12.63
N TYR A 60 8.10 3.40 13.41
CA TYR A 60 8.32 3.34 14.85
C TYR A 60 9.81 3.33 15.19
N LEU A 61 10.59 2.47 14.51
CA LEU A 61 12.03 2.37 14.71
C LEU A 61 12.73 3.69 14.38
N TRP A 62 12.47 4.27 13.20
CA TRP A 62 13.11 5.52 12.79
C TRP A 62 12.78 6.68 13.73
N LEU A 63 11.52 6.85 14.13
CA LEU A 63 11.14 7.94 15.05
C LEU A 63 11.77 7.78 16.43
N ASN A 64 11.96 6.55 16.92
CA ASN A 64 12.63 6.30 18.18
C ASN A 64 14.13 6.59 18.14
N LEU A 65 14.76 6.46 16.97
CA LEU A 65 16.19 6.77 16.78
C LEU A 65 16.45 8.25 16.53
N THR A 66 15.42 9.03 16.20
CA THR A 66 15.55 10.48 16.01
C THR A 66 15.40 11.26 17.32
N GLU A 67 16.15 12.36 17.46
CA GLU A 67 16.05 13.30 18.58
C GLU A 67 14.81 14.24 18.47
N ILE A 68 13.69 13.72 17.97
CA ILE A 68 12.42 14.46 17.85
C ILE A 68 11.71 14.46 19.21
N CYS A 69 10.96 15.53 19.53
CA CYS A 69 10.17 15.59 20.76
C CYS A 69 9.01 14.57 20.71
N ASP A 70 8.71 13.91 21.83
CA ASP A 70 7.71 12.84 21.86
C ASP A 70 6.30 13.26 21.40
N LYS A 71 5.94 14.53 21.61
CA LYS A 71 4.69 15.13 21.12
C LYS A 71 4.56 15.06 19.59
N GLU A 72 5.66 15.23 18.87
CA GLU A 72 5.72 15.21 17.40
C GLU A 72 5.79 13.76 16.89
N LYS A 73 6.44 12.86 17.63
CA LYS A 73 6.48 11.43 17.29
C LYS A 73 5.09 10.81 17.22
N VAL A 74 4.21 11.10 18.18
CA VAL A 74 2.83 10.58 18.20
C VAL A 74 2.06 10.99 16.94
N PHE A 75 2.15 12.27 16.57
CA PHE A 75 1.51 12.76 15.34
C PHE A 75 2.02 12.06 14.08
N LEU A 76 3.33 11.82 13.99
CA LEU A 76 3.94 11.14 12.86
C LEU A 76 3.60 9.64 12.85
N MET A 77 3.48 8.99 14.00
CA MET A 77 3.08 7.58 14.13
C MET A 77 1.70 7.34 13.55
N ASP A 78 0.74 8.19 13.88
CA ASP A 78 -0.67 8.05 13.51
C ASP A 78 -0.98 8.51 12.07
N ALA A 79 0.00 9.08 11.36
CA ALA A 79 -0.21 9.57 10.00
C ALA A 79 -0.58 8.41 9.04
N PRO A 80 -1.65 8.53 8.23
CA PRO A 80 -2.07 7.46 7.34
C PRO A 80 -0.97 7.10 6.32
N ILE A 81 -0.82 5.80 6.04
CA ILE A 81 0.09 5.30 5.01
C ILE A 81 -0.57 5.55 3.65
N SER A 82 -0.22 6.68 3.04
CA SER A 82 -0.69 7.04 1.70
C SER A 82 0.11 6.27 0.66
N GLN A 83 -0.56 5.53 -0.23
CA GLN A 83 0.10 4.92 -1.37
C GLN A 83 0.53 6.02 -2.35
N SER A 84 1.81 6.08 -2.71
CA SER A 84 2.25 6.91 -3.83
C SER A 84 1.61 6.36 -5.10
N GLU A 85 1.04 7.26 -5.89
CA GLU A 85 0.24 6.94 -7.09
C GLU A 85 1.12 6.27 -8.15
N SER A 86 1.23 4.94 -8.08
CA SER A 86 1.89 4.08 -9.07
C SER A 86 1.02 2.89 -9.49
N THR A 87 -0.25 2.85 -9.07
CA THR A 87 -1.22 1.92 -9.64
C THR A 87 -1.78 2.51 -10.95
N PRO A 88 -1.91 1.72 -12.04
CA PRO A 88 -2.53 2.20 -13.26
C PRO A 88 -4.01 2.46 -12.95
N ARG A 89 -4.31 3.73 -12.66
CA ARG A 89 -5.64 4.27 -12.54
C ARG A 89 -6.38 3.97 -13.85
N ILE A 90 -7.32 3.02 -13.83
CA ILE A 90 -8.32 2.91 -14.89
C ILE A 90 -9.17 4.19 -14.77
N GLU A 91 -8.76 5.24 -15.46
CA GLU A 91 -9.43 6.54 -15.51
C GLU A 91 -10.82 6.36 -16.12
N ARG A 92 -11.84 6.52 -15.28
CA ARG A 92 -13.02 7.28 -15.72
C ARG A 92 -12.70 8.75 -15.45
N SER A 93 -12.58 9.50 -16.54
CA SER A 93 -12.37 10.96 -16.70
C SER A 93 -12.56 11.83 -15.44
N PRO A 94 -11.63 12.76 -15.14
CA PRO A 94 -11.92 13.86 -14.22
C PRO A 94 -12.62 15.02 -14.96
N PRO A 95 -13.54 15.77 -14.34
CA PRO A 95 -13.87 17.11 -14.79
C PRO A 95 -12.83 18.11 -14.29
N VAL A 96 -12.67 19.16 -15.08
CA VAL A 96 -11.68 20.23 -15.00
C VAL A 96 -11.70 20.94 -13.65
N GLY A 97 -10.53 21.05 -13.02
CA GLY A 97 -10.25 22.04 -11.98
C GLY A 97 -9.63 21.44 -10.73
N GLU A 98 -8.29 21.51 -10.61
CA GLU A 98 -7.58 21.79 -9.36
C GLU A 98 -6.07 21.89 -9.62
N VAL A 99 -5.64 23.12 -9.93
CA VAL A 99 -4.25 23.53 -10.17
C VAL A 99 -3.43 23.67 -8.86
N THR A 100 -3.94 23.21 -7.71
CA THR A 100 -3.43 23.64 -6.40
C THR A 100 -2.67 22.57 -5.60
N ARG A 101 -2.19 21.48 -6.21
CA ARG A 101 -1.43 20.44 -5.46
C ARG A 101 0.08 20.39 -5.76
N PHE A 102 0.60 21.36 -6.52
CA PHE A 102 2.03 21.49 -6.86
C PHE A 102 2.96 21.82 -5.68
N ILE A 103 2.44 22.18 -4.50
CA ILE A 103 3.27 22.70 -3.38
C ILE A 103 3.95 21.58 -2.55
N THR A 104 3.50 20.33 -2.62
CA THR A 104 4.05 19.25 -1.76
C THR A 104 5.28 18.53 -2.37
N HIS A 105 5.75 18.93 -3.56
CA HIS A 105 6.77 18.18 -4.29
C HIS A 105 8.23 18.52 -3.91
N ARG A 106 8.48 19.41 -2.93
CA ARG A 106 9.83 19.97 -2.68
C ARG A 106 10.50 19.63 -1.35
N LEU A 107 9.89 18.83 -0.47
CA LEU A 107 10.45 18.53 0.86
C LEU A 107 10.95 17.09 1.04
N TRP A 108 10.77 16.20 0.05
CA TRP A 108 11.12 14.78 0.20
C TRP A 108 12.31 14.31 -0.64
N PHE A 109 12.92 15.20 -1.44
CA PHE A 109 14.15 14.91 -2.18
C PHE A 109 15.23 15.97 -1.85
N GLY A 110 16.02 15.65 -0.83
CA GLY A 110 17.42 16.04 -0.62
C GLY A 110 17.85 17.49 -0.89
N GLU A 111 17.94 18.29 0.17
CA GLU A 111 19.15 19.09 0.44
C GLU A 111 19.49 18.97 1.94
N PRO A 112 20.78 18.92 2.33
CA PRO A 112 21.17 18.85 3.72
C PRO A 112 20.94 20.22 4.36
N VAL A 113 19.91 20.35 5.19
CA VAL A 113 19.86 21.46 6.15
C VAL A 113 20.91 21.15 7.19
N VAL A 114 22.08 21.78 7.07
CA VAL A 114 23.03 21.93 8.17
C VAL A 114 22.29 22.71 9.25
N ALA A 115 21.75 22.00 10.23
CA ALA A 115 21.25 22.61 11.44
C ALA A 115 22.46 23.23 12.16
N HIS A 116 22.64 24.54 12.01
CA HIS A 116 23.41 25.33 12.95
C HIS A 116 22.73 25.19 14.31
N CYS A 117 23.21 24.27 15.14
CA CYS A 117 23.03 24.37 16.58
C CYS A 117 23.80 25.64 16.99
N PRO A 118 23.14 26.70 17.51
CA PRO A 118 23.90 27.78 18.12
C PRO A 118 24.70 27.17 19.27
N ALA A 119 26.02 27.32 19.16
CA ALA A 119 27.00 26.97 20.17
C ALA A 119 26.56 27.58 21.52
N SER A 120 26.23 26.70 22.46
CA SER A 120 26.26 27.04 23.88
C SER A 120 27.73 27.05 24.29
N ASP A 121 28.34 28.23 24.35
CA ASP A 121 29.70 28.43 24.85
C ASP A 121 29.83 29.87 25.40
N PRO A 122 30.74 30.16 26.35
CA PRO A 122 30.71 29.71 27.74
C PRO A 122 30.95 30.87 28.75
N ILE A 123 30.80 30.60 30.06
CA ILE A 123 31.42 31.29 31.21
C ILE A 123 31.02 32.77 31.51
N GLY A 124 30.22 32.93 32.57
CA GLY A 124 30.59 33.57 33.85
C GLY A 124 30.91 35.07 33.92
N ILE A 125 30.14 35.82 34.73
CA ILE A 125 30.63 36.99 35.49
C ILE A 125 29.95 37.02 36.88
N LEU A 126 30.79 37.06 37.92
CA LEU A 126 30.51 37.46 39.31
C LEU A 126 29.67 38.74 39.38
N SER A 127 28.68 38.81 40.28
CA SER A 127 28.69 39.80 41.37
C SER A 127 27.63 39.50 42.42
#